data_AF-A0A444IU97-F1
#
_entry.id   AF-A0A444IU97-F1
#
_cell.length_a   1.000
_cell.length_b   1.000
_cell.length_c   1.000
_cell.angle_alpha   90.00
_cell.angle_beta   90.00
_cell.angle_gamma   90.00
#
_symmetry.space_group_name_H-M   'P 1'
#
loop_
_entity.id
_entity.type
_entity.pdbx_description
1 polymer ?
#
loop_
_entity_poly.entity_id
_entity_poly.type
_entity_poly.pdbx_seq_one_letter_code
_entity_poly.pdbx_strand_id
1 'polypeptide(L)' 'GLCPVARCAKSLMNGPCGGSVNGRCEINSEVDCVWQMIYDRMGCLQRQEEMTASAPIRDWSTSRHGGPRKQVREDLTV' A
#
# COMPACT_ATOMS: atom_id res chain seq x y z
N GLY A 1 -5.46 -4.28 11.09
CA GLY A 1 -5.25 -4.63 9.67
C GLY A 1 -3.82 -4.32 9.27
N LEU A 2 -3.26 -5.03 8.29
CA LEU A 2 -1.93 -4.75 7.72
C LEU A 2 -2.12 -3.73 6.58
N CYS A 3 -1.64 -2.50 6.77
CA CYS A 3 -1.64 -1.48 5.72
C CYS A 3 -0.22 -1.38 5.14
N PRO A 4 0.01 -1.75 3.87
CA PRO A 4 1.34 -1.69 3.27
C PRO A 4 1.86 -0.26 3.17
N VAL A 5 0.99 0.73 2.93
CA VAL A 5 1.39 2.15 2.88
C VAL A 5 1.88 2.67 4.23
N ALA A 6 1.22 2.31 5.33
CA ALA A 6 1.53 2.86 6.65
C ALA A 6 2.71 2.15 7.34
N ARG A 7 2.91 0.85 7.05
CA ARG A 7 3.93 0.03 7.73
C ARG A 7 5.14 -0.29 6.85
N CYS A 8 5.03 -0.22 5.52
CA CYS A 8 6.22 -0.34 4.67
C CYS A 8 7.02 0.95 4.80
N ALA A 9 8.31 0.85 5.06
CA ALA A 9 9.19 2.01 5.14
C ALA A 9 9.30 2.79 3.82
N LYS A 10 8.99 2.15 2.68
CA LYS A 10 8.89 2.80 1.36
C LYS A 10 7.47 3.24 0.99
N SER A 11 6.50 3.04 1.89
CA SER A 11 5.08 3.36 1.66
C SER A 11 4.49 2.78 0.37
N LEU A 12 4.99 1.62 -0.08
CA LEU A 12 4.55 0.99 -1.32
C LEU A 12 3.12 0.48 -1.22
N MET A 13 2.36 0.70 -2.28
CA MET A 13 0.97 0.27 -2.39
C MET A 13 0.79 -0.92 -3.33
N ASN A 14 1.49 -0.93 -4.46
CA ASN A 14 1.23 -1.84 -5.59
C ASN A 14 2.20 -3.03 -5.62
N GLY A 15 2.52 -3.59 -4.46
CA GLY A 15 3.38 -4.77 -4.35
C GLY A 15 4.68 -4.53 -3.56
N PRO A 16 5.43 -5.62 -3.33
CA PRO A 16 6.68 -5.60 -2.57
C PRO A 16 7.79 -4.81 -3.26
N CYS A 17 8.73 -4.27 -2.49
CA CYS A 17 9.90 -3.55 -3.01
C CYS A 17 10.97 -4.44 -3.65
N GLY A 18 10.82 -5.76 -3.61
CA GLY A 18 11.84 -6.73 -4.02
C GLY A 18 13.02 -6.90 -3.06
N GLY A 19 13.23 -5.99 -2.10
CA GLY A 19 14.29 -6.08 -1.09
C GLY A 19 13.94 -6.87 0.17
N SER A 20 12.83 -7.61 0.18
CA SER A 20 12.49 -8.46 1.32
C SER A 20 13.38 -9.70 1.32
N VAL A 21 14.21 -9.89 2.35
CA VAL A 21 15.10 -11.06 2.47
C VAL A 21 14.69 -11.87 3.69
N ASN A 22 14.32 -13.14 3.51
CA ASN A 22 13.89 -14.04 4.60
C ASN A 22 12.79 -13.43 5.49
N GLY A 23 11.83 -12.73 4.88
CA GLY A 23 10.72 -12.08 5.59
C GLY A 23 11.06 -10.76 6.29
N ARG A 24 12.29 -10.27 6.15
CA ARG A 24 12.76 -9.02 6.75
C ARG A 24 12.95 -7.92 5.73
N CYS A 25 12.85 -6.67 6.17
CA CYS A 25 13.02 -5.50 5.34
C CYS A 25 14.50 -5.26 4.99
N GLU A 26 14.78 -4.76 3.78
CA GLU A 26 16.13 -4.40 3.32
C GLU A 26 16.84 -3.35 4.19
N ILE A 27 16.08 -2.57 4.95
CA ILE A 27 16.59 -1.40 5.67
C ILE A 27 17.21 -1.81 7.01
N ASN A 28 16.61 -2.81 7.65
CA ASN A 28 17.09 -3.37 8.91
C ASN A 28 16.56 -4.80 9.06
N SER A 29 17.45 -5.71 9.41
CA SER A 29 17.15 -7.10 9.74
C SER A 29 16.34 -7.29 11.03
N GLU A 30 16.04 -6.23 11.78
CA GLU A 30 15.12 -6.30 12.92
C GLU A 30 13.69 -5.92 12.53
N VAL A 31 13.49 -5.38 11.32
CA VAL A 31 12.19 -4.90 10.86
C VAL A 31 11.54 -5.96 9.98
N ASP A 32 10.37 -6.45 10.42
CA ASP A 32 9.56 -7.39 9.65
C ASP A 32 9.03 -6.74 8.38
N CYS A 33 9.11 -7.46 7.27
CA CYS A 33 8.54 -7.02 6.01
C CYS A 33 7.02 -7.17 6.03
N VAL A 34 6.31 -6.05 5.86
CA VAL A 34 4.84 -6.04 5.82
C VAL A 34 4.28 -6.85 4.67
N TRP A 35 4.97 -6.86 3.53
CA TRP A 35 4.56 -7.67 2.38
C TRP A 35 4.69 -9.17 2.64
N GLN A 36 5.67 -9.59 3.44
CA GLN A 36 5.76 -10.98 3.89
C GLN A 36 4.56 -11.32 4.78
N MET A 37 4.27 -10.47 5.79
CA MET A 37 3.11 -10.67 6.66
C MET A 37 1.78 -10.71 5.89
N ILE A 38 1.64 -9.89 4.85
CA ILE A 38 0.47 -9.91 3.96
C ILE A 38 0.42 -11.24 3.19
N TYR A 39 1.54 -11.67 2.61
CA TYR A 39 1.63 -12.92 1.86
C TYR A 39 1.26 -14.14 2.72
N ASP A 40 1.84 -14.24 3.93
CA ASP A 40 1.58 -15.33 4.87
C ASP A 40 0.10 -15.35 5.27
N ARG A 41 -0.47 -14.18 5.56
CA ARG A 41 -1.89 -14.04 5.91
C ARG A 41 -2.82 -14.39 4.74
N MET A 42 -2.47 -14.00 3.52
CA MET A 42 -3.23 -14.35 2.32
C MET A 42 -3.14 -15.85 2.03
N GLY A 43 -2.01 -16.49 2.36
CA GLY A 43 -1.85 -17.95 2.37
C GLY A 43 -2.80 -18.65 3.34
N CYS A 44 -2.90 -18.16 4.58
CA CYS A 44 -3.87 -18.69 5.55
C CYS A 44 -5.33 -18.53 5.09
N LEU A 45 -5.62 -17.50 4.28
CA LEU A 45 -6.95 -17.24 3.72
C LEU A 45 -7.19 -17.94 2.38
N GLN A 46 -6.21 -18.67 1.83
CA GLN A 46 -6.24 -19.27 0.49
C GLN A 46 -6.56 -18.28 -0.64
N ARG A 47 -6.17 -17.01 -0.48
CA ARG A 47 -6.42 -15.91 -1.43
C ARG A 47 -5.16 -15.41 -2.12
N GLN A 48 -4.09 -16.22 -2.16
CA GLN A 48 -2.79 -15.82 -2.71
C GLN A 48 -2.86 -15.39 -4.18
N GLU A 49 -3.80 -15.95 -4.96
CA GLU A 49 -4.00 -15.58 -6.37
C GLU A 49 -4.33 -14.10 -6.56
N GLU A 50 -5.01 -13.47 -5.59
CA GLU A 50 -5.35 -12.04 -5.65
C GLU A 50 -4.12 -11.15 -5.58
N MET A 51 -2.99 -11.63 -5.04
CA MET A 51 -1.73 -10.87 -5.04
C MET A 51 -1.07 -10.81 -6.41
N THR A 52 -1.44 -11.69 -7.34
CA THR A 52 -0.98 -11.68 -8.73
C THR A 52 -1.80 -10.72 -9.59
N ALA A 53 -2.99 -10.32 -9.13
CA ALA A 53 -3.83 -9.37 -9.84
C ALA A 53 -3.18 -7.98 -9.87
N SER A 54 -3.11 -7.37 -11.05
CA SER A 54 -2.64 -6.00 -11.20
C SER A 54 -3.66 -5.02 -10.61
N ALA A 55 -3.27 -4.37 -9.52
CA ALA A 55 -4.06 -3.26 -8.98
C ALA A 55 -4.00 -2.06 -9.95
N PRO A 56 -5.11 -1.34 -10.17
CA PRO A 56 -5.09 -0.11 -10.96
C PRO A 56 -4.18 0.93 -10.31
N ILE A 57 -3.58 1.79 -11.13
CA ILE A 57 -2.81 2.92 -10.63
C ILE A 57 -3.74 3.80 -9.80
N ARG A 58 -3.43 3.96 -8.52
CA ARG A 58 -4.19 4.85 -7.64
C ARG A 58 -4.10 6.28 -8.15
N ASP A 59 -5.24 6.97 -8.21
CA ASP A 59 -5.26 8.41 -8.40
C ASP A 59 -4.75 9.12 -7.12
N TRP A 60 -3.65 9.85 -7.26
CA TRP A 60 -3.03 10.62 -6.16
C TRP A 60 -3.45 12.09 -6.15
N SER A 61 -4.33 12.52 -7.05
CA SER A 61 -4.82 13.91 -7.16
C SER A 61 -5.36 14.48 -5.85
N THR A 62 -5.96 13.64 -5.00
CA THR A 62 -6.55 14.00 -3.70
C THR A 62 -5.61 13.76 -2.51
N SER A 63 -4.37 13.33 -2.76
CA SER A 63 -3.40 13.06 -1.69
C SER A 63 -2.88 14.34 -1.05
N ARG A 64 -2.17 14.25 0.09
CA ARG A 64 -1.62 15.44 0.79
C ARG A 64 -0.76 16.34 -0.10
N HIS A 65 -0.15 15.79 -1.15
CA HIS A 65 0.68 16.53 -2.10
C HIS A 65 -0.08 17.00 -3.35
N GLY A 66 -1.37 16.69 -3.49
CA GLY A 66 -2.21 17.00 -4.65
C GLY A 66 -2.69 18.46 -4.74
N GLY A 67 -2.19 19.34 -3.87
CA GLY A 67 -2.56 20.75 -3.83
C GLY A 67 -3.64 21.08 -2.79
N PRO A 68 -4.05 22.35 -2.70
CA PRO A 68 -5.09 22.80 -1.77
C PRO A 68 -6.38 22.01 -1.99
N ARG A 69 -7.00 21.53 -0.91
CA ARG A 69 -8.28 20.81 -1.02
C ARG A 69 -9.32 21.73 -1.66
N LYS A 70 -9.76 21.38 -2.86
CA LYS A 70 -10.89 22.03 -3.52
C LYS A 70 -12.18 21.43 -2.95
N GLN A 71 -12.99 22.24 -2.27
CA GLN A 71 -14.38 21.89 -1.99
C GLN A 71 -15.24 22.50 -3.08
N VAL A 72 -15.97 21.66 -3.82
CA VAL A 72 -17.01 22.13 -4.75
C VAL A 72 -18.30 22.20 -3.96
N ARG A 73 -18.92 23.38 -3.95
CA ARG A 73 -20.21 23.65 -3.30
C ARG A 73 -21.24 23.92 -4.39
N GLU A 74 -21.99 22.88 -4.74
CA GLU A 74 -23.02 22.92 -5.79
C GLU A 74 -24.16 23.88 -5.43
N ASP A 75 -24.37 24.13 -4.13
CA ASP A 75 -25.34 25.08 -3.57
C ASP A 75 -25.06 26.56 -3.88
N LEU A 76 -23.87 26.89 -4.39
CA LEU A 76 -23.44 28.25 -4.71
C LEU A 76 -23.26 28.52 -6.21
N THR A 77 -23.60 27.54 -7.06
CA THR A 77 -23.45 27.67 -8.51
C THR A 77 -24.80 28.13 -9.09
N VAL A 78 -24.91 29.42 -9.40
CA VAL A 78 -26.07 30.02 -10.08
C VAL A 78 -26.13 29.59 -11.54
#